data_AF-A0A8T1S6V2-F1
#
_entry.id   AF-A0A8T1S6V2-F1
#
_cell.length_a   1.000
_cell.length_b   1.000
_cell.length_c   1.000
_cell.angle_alpha   90.00
_cell.angle_beta   90.00
_cell.angle_gamma   90.00
#
_symmetry.space_group_name_H-M   'P 1'
#
loop_
_entity.id
_entity.type
_entity.pdbx_description
1 polymer ?
#
loop_
_entity_poly.entity_id
_entity_poly.type
_entity_poly.pdbx_seq_one_letter_code
_entity_poly.pdbx_strand_id
1 'polypeptide(L)'
;FPQDSGSPLQSQSTELEYEANADRSQKYARCESSLRADSQESETDSWMSEEDVARRISVLSGGRTLVSEEELTQLTHIMPLPTGVDLRSRFRVQIQSLRRQIEEQEILKEFVALEHTKPLDGCRVGKAPENREKNRYRDILPYDATRVPLGATRGYINASYIRMHIGEEEHFYISTQGPLPCTVADFWQMIWENESDVIAMMTKEVELGKVKCHRYWPEPPQDSLDLSEFHLRLDNYQILEYFIIRIIEIINKQTGERRFVKHLQF
;
A
#
# COMPACT_ATOMS: atom_id res chain seq x y z
N PHE A 1 -45.04 -15.02 48.83
CA PHE A 1 -44.29 -16.30 48.77
C PHE A 1 -44.98 -17.19 47.74
N PRO A 2 -44.27 -17.88 46.82
CA PRO A 2 -42.85 -17.86 46.40
C PRO A 2 -42.68 -17.29 44.96
N GLN A 3 -41.55 -16.70 44.55
CA GLN A 3 -40.30 -17.30 44.00
C GLN A 3 -40.51 -18.32 42.87
N ASP A 4 -40.11 -17.94 41.65
CA ASP A 4 -39.79 -18.91 40.60
C ASP A 4 -38.44 -18.55 39.95
N SER A 5 -37.64 -19.59 39.80
CA SER A 5 -36.20 -19.61 39.62
C SER A 5 -35.78 -19.64 38.14
N GLY A 6 -34.70 -18.92 37.83
CA GLY A 6 -34.06 -18.93 36.53
C GLY A 6 -33.46 -20.29 36.14
N SER A 7 -33.46 -20.56 34.83
CA SER A 7 -32.72 -21.65 34.17
C SER A 7 -31.50 -21.06 33.45
N PRO A 8 -30.31 -21.69 33.48
CA PRO A 8 -29.11 -21.20 32.81
C PRO A 8 -28.97 -21.83 31.41
N LEU A 9 -29.09 -21.02 30.35
CA LEU A 9 -28.71 -21.38 28.98
C LEU A 9 -27.73 -20.32 28.46
N GLN A 10 -26.50 -20.35 28.95
CA GLN A 10 -25.44 -19.46 28.42
C GLN A 10 -24.02 -20.03 28.51
N SER A 11 -23.85 -21.31 28.85
CA SER A 11 -22.51 -21.92 29.01
C SER A 11 -22.11 -22.92 27.91
N GLN A 12 -22.99 -23.24 26.94
CA GLN A 12 -22.63 -24.18 25.85
C GLN A 12 -22.13 -23.48 24.57
N SER A 13 -22.35 -22.18 24.41
CA SER A 13 -21.95 -21.45 23.20
C SER A 13 -20.46 -21.06 23.20
N THR A 14 -19.87 -20.88 24.39
CA THR A 14 -18.49 -20.44 24.56
C THR A 14 -17.46 -21.58 24.43
N GLU A 15 -17.81 -22.82 24.77
CA GLU A 15 -16.88 -23.96 24.62
C GLU A 15 -16.71 -24.40 23.15
N LEU A 16 -17.77 -24.28 22.33
CA LEU A 16 -17.72 -24.58 20.89
C LEU A 16 -16.87 -23.56 20.09
N GLU A 17 -16.79 -22.31 20.54
CA GLU A 17 -15.94 -21.29 19.93
C GLU A 17 -14.46 -21.44 20.29
N TYR A 18 -14.14 -22.01 21.45
CA TYR A 18 -12.76 -22.29 21.84
C TYR A 18 -12.19 -23.54 21.13
N GLU A 19 -12.98 -24.59 20.93
CA GLU A 19 -12.55 -25.77 20.16
C GLU A 19 -12.40 -25.48 18.66
N ALA A 20 -13.25 -24.63 18.09
CA ALA A 20 -13.14 -24.20 16.68
C ALA A 20 -11.87 -23.36 16.42
N ASN A 21 -11.39 -22.60 17.41
CA ASN A 21 -10.15 -21.81 17.31
C ASN A 21 -8.88 -22.67 17.49
N ALA A 22 -8.96 -23.77 18.23
CA ALA A 22 -7.86 -24.73 18.38
C ALA A 22 -7.64 -25.57 17.10
N ASP A 23 -8.71 -26.02 16.45
CA ASP A 23 -8.62 -26.77 15.17
C ASP A 23 -8.15 -25.88 14.00
N ARG A 24 -8.45 -24.57 14.06
CA ARG A 24 -7.94 -23.56 13.11
C ARG A 24 -6.42 -23.39 13.24
N SER A 25 -5.89 -23.39 14.46
CA SER A 25 -4.45 -23.27 14.74
C SER A 25 -3.63 -24.48 14.27
N GLN A 26 -4.19 -25.70 14.32
CA GLN A 26 -3.51 -26.90 13.82
C GLN A 26 -3.48 -27.00 12.29
N LYS A 27 -4.45 -26.39 11.58
CA LYS A 27 -4.44 -26.29 10.11
C LYS A 27 -3.42 -25.28 9.58
N TYR A 28 -3.08 -24.24 10.34
CA TYR A 28 -2.02 -23.28 9.97
C TYR A 28 -0.62 -23.92 10.01
N ALA A 29 -0.35 -24.81 10.98
CA ALA A 29 0.94 -25.51 11.08
C ALA A 29 1.22 -26.48 9.92
N ARG A 30 0.17 -27.06 9.32
CA ARG A 30 0.30 -28.03 8.21
C ARG A 30 0.57 -27.38 6.85
N CYS A 31 0.24 -26.09 6.70
CA CYS A 31 0.51 -25.31 5.50
C CYS A 31 1.96 -24.78 5.48
N GLU A 32 2.52 -24.42 6.64
CA GLU A 32 3.95 -24.10 6.76
C GLU A 32 4.85 -25.31 6.45
N SER A 33 4.45 -26.53 6.83
CA SER A 33 5.24 -27.72 6.53
C SER A 33 5.22 -28.11 5.04
N SER A 34 4.12 -27.82 4.32
CA SER A 34 4.02 -28.13 2.88
C SER A 34 4.77 -27.12 2.02
N LEU A 35 4.91 -25.88 2.47
CA LEU A 35 5.74 -24.85 1.81
C LEU A 35 7.25 -25.07 2.05
N ARG A 36 7.63 -25.80 3.10
CA ARG A 36 9.03 -26.16 3.39
C ARG A 36 9.56 -27.33 2.57
N ALA A 37 8.71 -28.10 1.90
CA ALA A 37 9.11 -29.31 1.20
C ALA A 37 9.50 -29.09 -0.28
N ASP A 38 9.06 -28.00 -0.90
CA ASP A 38 9.35 -27.68 -2.31
C ASP A 38 10.37 -26.52 -2.49
N SER A 39 10.94 -26.01 -1.40
CA SER A 39 11.97 -24.95 -1.44
C SER A 39 13.40 -25.50 -1.31
N GLN A 40 13.68 -26.67 -1.91
CA GLN A 40 15.04 -27.14 -2.17
C GLN A 40 15.45 -26.82 -3.61
N GLU A 41 15.36 -25.55 -3.99
CA GLU A 41 16.26 -24.99 -4.99
C GLU A 41 16.93 -23.75 -4.39
N SER A 42 18.25 -23.72 -4.57
CA SER A 42 19.19 -22.90 -3.84
C SER A 42 19.20 -21.45 -4.32
N GLU A 43 18.66 -20.52 -3.53
CA GLU A 43 19.13 -19.13 -3.56
C GLU A 43 19.18 -18.61 -2.13
N THR A 44 20.40 -18.35 -1.67
CA THR A 44 20.73 -17.63 -0.43
C THR A 44 20.24 -16.19 -0.54
N ASP A 45 18.96 -15.95 -0.28
CA ASP A 45 18.44 -14.60 -0.03
C ASP A 45 18.89 -14.16 1.37
N SER A 46 20.04 -13.50 1.40
CA SER A 46 20.60 -12.86 2.57
C SER A 46 19.72 -11.68 2.98
N TRP A 47 18.89 -11.91 4.00
CA TRP A 47 18.07 -10.91 4.68
C TRP A 47 18.95 -9.78 5.23
N MET A 48 18.65 -8.53 4.87
CA MET A 48 19.47 -7.37 5.22
C MET A 48 18.78 -6.52 6.31
N SER A 49 19.55 -6.11 7.32
CA SER A 49 19.12 -5.21 8.39
C SER A 49 18.90 -3.78 7.89
N GLU A 50 18.20 -2.94 8.66
CA GLU A 50 18.09 -1.49 8.38
C GLU A 50 19.48 -0.82 8.29
N GLU A 51 20.44 -1.31 9.07
CA GLU A 51 21.84 -0.86 9.01
C GLU A 51 22.51 -1.26 7.69
N ASP A 52 22.09 -2.35 7.07
CA ASP A 52 22.67 -2.84 5.83
C ASP A 52 22.12 -2.11 4.60
N VAL A 53 20.86 -1.65 4.66
CA VAL A 53 20.29 -0.71 3.69
C VAL A 53 21.08 0.60 3.73
N ALA A 54 21.30 1.17 4.92
CA ALA A 54 22.08 2.38 5.12
C ALA A 54 23.57 2.22 4.71
N ARG A 55 24.19 1.07 4.99
CA ARG A 55 25.58 0.75 4.59
C ARG A 55 25.73 0.46 3.10
N ARG A 56 24.77 -0.16 2.43
CA ARG A 56 24.80 -0.34 0.96
C ARG A 56 24.66 0.98 0.23
N ILE A 57 23.83 1.86 0.75
CA ILE A 57 23.51 3.17 0.17
C ILE A 57 24.68 4.16 0.26
N SER A 58 25.42 4.14 1.36
CA SER A 58 26.53 5.07 1.62
C SER A 58 27.77 4.83 0.76
N VAL A 59 27.86 3.68 0.09
CA VAL A 59 28.97 3.31 -0.82
C VAL A 59 28.74 3.83 -2.25
N LEU A 60 27.52 4.21 -2.59
CA LEU A 60 27.14 4.54 -3.96
C LEU A 60 27.26 6.06 -4.16
N SER A 61 28.03 6.46 -5.18
CA SER A 61 28.11 7.87 -5.59
C SER A 61 26.71 8.32 -6.00
N GLY A 62 26.02 9.02 -5.08
CA GLY A 62 24.67 9.50 -5.30
C GLY A 62 24.57 10.26 -6.61
N GLY A 63 23.55 9.96 -7.40
CA GLY A 63 23.26 10.73 -8.59
C GLY A 63 22.96 12.20 -8.22
N ARG A 64 22.79 13.05 -9.24
CA ARG A 64 22.59 14.50 -9.03
C ARG A 64 21.47 14.74 -8.01
N THR A 65 21.69 15.67 -7.07
CA THR A 65 20.67 16.10 -6.11
C THR A 65 19.38 16.43 -6.85
N LEU A 66 18.29 15.74 -6.47
CA LEU A 66 16.96 15.91 -7.06
C LEU A 66 16.19 17.04 -6.39
N VAL A 67 16.33 17.18 -5.06
CA VAL A 67 15.70 18.21 -4.25
C VAL A 67 16.56 18.53 -3.03
N SER A 68 16.64 19.80 -2.66
CA SER A 68 17.30 20.26 -1.43
C SER A 68 16.34 20.34 -0.25
N GLU A 69 16.87 20.32 0.97
CA GLU A 69 16.08 20.50 2.20
C GLU A 69 15.36 21.87 2.23
N GLU A 70 16.00 22.90 1.68
CA GLU A 70 15.40 24.24 1.53
C GLU A 70 14.19 24.21 0.60
N GLU A 71 14.30 23.56 -0.57
CA GLU A 71 13.17 23.39 -1.50
C GLU A 71 12.02 22.60 -0.86
N LEU A 72 12.32 21.53 -0.12
CA LEU A 72 11.31 20.77 0.62
C LEU A 72 10.62 21.64 1.68
N THR A 73 11.37 22.42 2.43
CA THR A 73 10.83 23.32 3.46
C THR A 73 9.87 24.33 2.83
N GLN A 74 10.22 24.89 1.67
CA GLN A 74 9.35 25.81 0.93
C GLN A 74 8.03 25.16 0.49
N LEU A 75 8.05 23.87 0.11
CA LEU A 75 6.85 23.12 -0.28
C LEU A 75 5.90 22.81 0.90
N THR A 76 6.37 22.82 2.14
CA THR A 76 5.52 22.56 3.33
C THR A 76 4.56 23.71 3.66
N HIS A 77 4.78 24.90 3.09
CA HIS A 77 3.94 26.06 3.35
C HIS A 77 2.63 25.99 2.57
N ILE A 78 1.56 25.54 3.23
CA ILE A 78 0.19 25.75 2.73
C ILE A 78 -0.05 27.26 2.72
N MET A 79 -0.10 27.87 1.53
CA MET A 79 -0.35 29.30 1.33
C MET A 79 -1.85 29.52 1.08
N PRO A 80 -2.67 29.79 2.12
CA PRO A 80 -4.05 30.19 1.88
C PRO A 80 -4.08 31.52 1.11
N LEU A 81 -4.99 31.62 0.14
CA LEU A 81 -5.18 32.85 -0.63
C LEU A 81 -5.42 34.02 0.35
N PRO A 82 -4.67 35.14 0.25
CA PRO A 82 -4.76 36.23 1.21
C PRO A 82 -6.11 36.96 1.07
N THR A 83 -7.10 36.50 1.81
CA THR A 83 -8.44 37.12 1.88
C THR A 83 -8.75 37.54 3.31
N GLY A 84 -8.29 38.74 3.67
CA GLY A 84 -8.84 39.55 4.78
C GLY A 84 -8.65 39.05 6.22
N VAL A 85 -8.92 39.96 7.16
CA VAL A 85 -8.88 39.72 8.62
C VAL A 85 -9.85 38.62 9.05
N ASP A 86 -10.92 38.38 8.28
CA ASP A 86 -11.95 37.36 8.52
C ASP A 86 -11.42 35.92 8.47
N LEU A 87 -10.44 35.63 7.61
CA LEU A 87 -9.91 34.28 7.46
C LEU A 87 -9.19 33.79 8.73
N ARG A 88 -8.44 34.68 9.40
CA ARG A 88 -7.74 34.34 10.65
C ARG A 88 -8.72 34.03 11.78
N SER A 89 -9.79 34.81 11.93
CA SER A 89 -10.85 34.52 12.91
C SER A 89 -11.55 33.21 12.60
N ARG A 90 -11.89 32.95 11.34
CA ARG A 90 -12.53 31.70 10.91
C ARG A 90 -11.64 30.49 11.18
N PHE A 91 -10.34 30.56 10.86
CA PHE A 91 -9.39 29.49 11.20
C PHE A 91 -9.30 29.25 12.72
N ARG A 92 -9.26 30.31 13.55
CA ARG A 92 -9.23 30.14 15.02
C ARG A 92 -10.48 29.43 15.52
N VAL A 93 -11.65 29.81 15.04
CA VAL A 93 -12.92 29.15 15.39
C VAL A 93 -12.89 27.68 14.96
N GLN A 94 -12.42 27.38 13.75
CA GLN A 94 -12.36 26.02 13.24
C GLN A 94 -11.35 25.15 14.01
N ILE A 95 -10.18 25.70 14.37
CA ILE A 95 -9.19 25.03 15.24
C ILE A 95 -9.80 24.74 16.62
N GLN A 96 -10.49 25.70 17.22
CA GLN A 96 -11.14 25.49 18.52
C GLN A 96 -12.23 24.42 18.45
N SER A 97 -13.03 24.42 17.38
CA SER A 97 -14.05 23.39 17.14
C SER A 97 -13.44 22.00 17.00
N LEU A 98 -12.39 21.85 16.18
CA LEU A 98 -11.70 20.58 15.99
C LEU A 98 -11.08 20.07 17.30
N ARG A 99 -10.45 20.96 18.09
CA ARG A 99 -9.91 20.59 19.41
C ARG A 99 -10.99 20.06 20.34
N ARG A 100 -12.13 20.75 20.43
CA ARG A 100 -13.27 20.29 21.22
C ARG A 100 -13.78 18.93 20.75
N GLN A 101 -13.93 18.73 19.43
CA GLN A 101 -14.37 17.43 18.87
C GLN A 101 -13.39 16.30 19.19
N ILE A 102 -12.09 16.57 19.23
CA ILE A 102 -11.06 15.61 19.66
C ILE A 102 -11.22 15.30 21.16
N GLU A 103 -11.35 16.32 22.01
CA GLU A 103 -11.51 16.17 23.46
C GLU A 103 -12.79 15.39 23.82
N GLU A 104 -13.87 15.63 23.11
CA GLU A 104 -15.17 14.95 23.29
C GLU A 104 -15.23 13.57 22.62
N GLN A 105 -14.14 13.13 21.97
CA GLN A 105 -14.02 11.88 21.21
C GLN A 105 -15.03 11.71 20.07
N GLU A 106 -15.61 12.81 19.56
CA GLU A 106 -16.59 12.77 18.47
C GLU A 106 -15.97 12.19 17.19
N ILE A 107 -14.73 12.57 16.86
CA ILE A 107 -14.01 12.05 15.69
C ILE A 107 -13.83 10.53 15.78
N LEU A 108 -13.56 9.99 16.97
CA LEU A 108 -13.41 8.55 17.18
C LEU A 108 -14.75 7.83 16.97
N LYS A 109 -15.86 8.41 17.46
CA LYS A 109 -17.20 7.85 17.27
C LYS A 109 -17.57 7.81 15.79
N GLU A 110 -17.33 8.90 15.07
CA GLU A 110 -17.55 8.97 13.61
C GLU A 110 -16.71 7.92 12.88
N PHE A 111 -15.42 7.77 13.24
CA PHE A 111 -14.54 6.76 12.66
C PHE A 111 -15.05 5.34 12.89
N VAL A 112 -15.41 4.98 14.13
CA VAL A 112 -15.93 3.63 14.46
C VAL A 112 -17.25 3.36 13.74
N ALA A 113 -18.11 4.37 13.57
CA ALA A 113 -19.37 4.21 12.84
C ALA A 113 -19.16 3.81 11.37
N LEU A 114 -18.02 4.18 10.76
CA LEU A 114 -17.69 3.81 9.38
C LEU A 114 -17.45 2.31 9.20
N GLU A 115 -17.07 1.55 10.25
CA GLU A 115 -16.89 0.09 10.16
C GLU A 115 -18.16 -0.65 9.78
N HIS A 116 -19.33 -0.06 10.06
CA HIS A 116 -20.63 -0.62 9.71
C HIS A 116 -21.13 -0.22 8.32
N THR A 117 -20.32 0.52 7.56
CA THR A 117 -20.65 0.92 6.19
C THR A 117 -20.74 -0.32 5.30
N LYS A 118 -21.81 -0.38 4.49
CA LYS A 118 -22.00 -1.49 3.56
C LYS A 118 -20.92 -1.46 2.48
N PRO A 119 -20.27 -2.61 2.19
CA PRO A 119 -19.38 -2.71 1.05
C PRO A 119 -20.08 -2.36 -0.26
N LEU A 120 -19.34 -1.76 -1.19
CA LEU A 120 -19.88 -1.35 -2.50
C LEU A 120 -20.35 -2.57 -3.32
N ASP A 121 -19.52 -3.60 -3.36
CA ASP A 121 -19.83 -4.87 -4.01
C ASP A 121 -19.14 -6.06 -3.33
N GLY A 122 -19.25 -7.24 -3.94
CA GLY A 122 -18.77 -8.50 -3.38
C GLY A 122 -17.31 -8.85 -3.67
N CYS A 123 -16.58 -8.00 -4.40
CA CYS A 123 -15.20 -8.26 -4.86
C CYS A 123 -15.04 -9.61 -5.58
N ARG A 124 -15.97 -9.94 -6.48
CA ARG A 124 -16.07 -11.27 -7.10
C ARG A 124 -14.83 -11.60 -7.94
N VAL A 125 -14.30 -10.63 -8.67
CA VAL A 125 -13.10 -10.82 -9.51
C VAL A 125 -11.88 -11.11 -8.64
N GLY A 126 -11.69 -10.35 -7.57
CA GLY A 126 -10.57 -10.57 -6.64
C GLY A 126 -10.67 -11.89 -5.87
N LYS A 127 -11.88 -12.41 -5.65
CA LYS A 127 -12.16 -13.71 -5.01
C LYS A 127 -12.05 -14.92 -5.94
N ALA A 128 -11.96 -14.71 -7.25
CA ALA A 128 -11.89 -15.81 -8.21
C ALA A 128 -10.64 -16.68 -7.96
N PRO A 129 -10.73 -18.02 -8.04
CA PRO A 129 -9.61 -18.92 -7.74
C PRO A 129 -8.32 -18.60 -8.48
N GLU A 130 -8.41 -18.20 -9.75
CA GLU A 130 -7.30 -17.82 -10.62
C GLU A 130 -6.57 -16.54 -10.18
N ASN A 131 -7.23 -15.67 -9.41
CA ASN A 131 -6.69 -14.39 -8.95
C ASN A 131 -6.19 -14.44 -7.50
N ARG A 132 -6.45 -15.55 -6.79
CA ARG A 132 -6.18 -15.67 -5.35
C ARG A 132 -4.70 -15.45 -5.01
N GLU A 133 -3.79 -16.00 -5.81
CA GLU A 133 -2.34 -15.88 -5.59
C GLU A 133 -1.79 -14.50 -5.99
N LYS A 134 -2.60 -13.65 -6.62
CA LYS A 134 -2.25 -12.25 -6.91
C LYS A 134 -2.60 -11.30 -5.76
N ASN A 135 -3.21 -11.81 -4.68
CA ASN A 135 -3.59 -11.03 -3.50
C ASN A 135 -2.62 -11.28 -2.35
N ARG A 136 -1.98 -10.21 -1.86
CA ARG A 136 -1.10 -10.30 -0.68
C ARG A 136 -1.87 -10.68 0.58
N TYR A 137 -3.10 -10.17 0.70
CA TYR A 137 -4.03 -10.51 1.77
C TYR A 137 -5.35 -10.97 1.15
N ARG A 138 -5.90 -12.08 1.64
CA ARG A 138 -7.10 -12.71 1.05
C ARG A 138 -8.39 -11.94 1.32
N ASP A 139 -8.36 -11.09 2.32
CA ASP A 139 -9.47 -10.31 2.86
C ASP A 139 -9.41 -8.83 2.44
N ILE A 140 -8.33 -8.38 1.81
CA ILE A 140 -8.19 -7.02 1.27
C ILE A 140 -8.20 -7.11 -0.26
N LEU A 141 -9.34 -6.80 -0.85
CA LEU A 141 -9.60 -6.97 -2.28
C LEU A 141 -10.21 -5.69 -2.87
N PRO A 142 -9.93 -5.37 -4.15
CA PRO A 142 -10.59 -4.25 -4.80
C PRO A 142 -12.07 -4.58 -5.06
N TYR A 143 -12.91 -3.55 -5.04
CA TYR A 143 -14.28 -3.66 -5.53
C TYR A 143 -14.29 -3.91 -7.03
N ASP A 144 -15.23 -4.73 -7.51
CA ASP A 144 -15.38 -5.03 -8.94
C ASP A 144 -15.66 -3.75 -9.75
N ALA A 145 -16.41 -2.82 -9.17
CA ALA A 145 -16.79 -1.55 -9.80
C ALA A 145 -15.63 -0.57 -9.99
N THR A 146 -14.62 -0.60 -9.11
CA THR A 146 -13.52 0.39 -9.10
C THR A 146 -12.14 -0.23 -9.35
N ARG A 147 -12.05 -1.55 -9.56
CA ARG A 147 -10.78 -2.22 -9.85
C ARG A 147 -10.07 -1.64 -11.08
N VAL A 148 -8.74 -1.69 -11.06
CA VAL A 148 -7.93 -1.39 -12.25
C VAL A 148 -7.84 -2.62 -13.16
N PRO A 149 -8.27 -2.55 -14.42
CA PRO A 149 -8.08 -3.64 -15.39
C PRO A 149 -6.69 -3.57 -16.03
N LEU A 150 -6.10 -4.74 -16.33
CA LEU A 150 -4.83 -4.83 -17.07
C LEU A 150 -5.05 -5.28 -18.52
N GLY A 151 -4.54 -4.49 -19.46
CA GLY A 151 -4.51 -4.82 -20.89
C GLY A 151 -5.89 -5.01 -21.53
N ALA A 152 -5.87 -5.45 -22.80
CA ALA A 152 -7.09 -5.65 -23.58
C ALA A 152 -7.99 -6.77 -23.01
N THR A 153 -7.41 -7.76 -22.33
CA THR A 153 -8.14 -8.86 -21.69
C THR A 153 -8.77 -8.47 -20.36
N ARG A 154 -8.57 -7.23 -19.88
CA ARG A 154 -9.06 -6.71 -18.59
C ARG A 154 -8.67 -7.60 -17.41
N GLY A 155 -7.42 -8.04 -17.42
CA GLY A 155 -6.80 -8.86 -16.39
C GLY A 155 -6.87 -8.25 -14.99
N TYR A 156 -6.48 -9.05 -14.01
CA TYR A 156 -6.60 -8.70 -12.61
C TYR A 156 -5.25 -8.27 -12.01
N ILE A 157 -5.31 -7.15 -11.28
CA ILE A 157 -4.34 -6.71 -10.27
C ILE A 157 -5.14 -6.22 -9.05
N ASN A 158 -4.60 -6.40 -7.84
CA ASN A 158 -5.22 -5.90 -6.62
C ASN A 158 -4.97 -4.39 -6.48
N ALA A 159 -5.72 -3.61 -7.24
CA ALA A 159 -5.68 -2.15 -7.26
C ALA A 159 -7.07 -1.57 -7.53
N SER A 160 -7.35 -0.40 -6.97
CA SER A 160 -8.60 0.34 -7.15
C SER A 160 -8.34 1.78 -7.57
N TYR A 161 -9.17 2.28 -8.48
CA TYR A 161 -9.29 3.70 -8.76
C TYR A 161 -10.01 4.42 -7.62
N ILE A 162 -9.42 5.53 -7.17
CA ILE A 162 -10.00 6.43 -6.17
C ILE A 162 -10.08 7.82 -6.80
N ARG A 163 -11.29 8.38 -6.83
CA ARG A 163 -11.57 9.73 -7.36
C ARG A 163 -12.17 10.57 -6.25
N MET A 164 -11.60 11.73 -5.99
CA MET A 164 -12.04 12.66 -4.96
C MET A 164 -12.17 14.06 -5.55
N HIS A 165 -13.34 14.67 -5.38
CA HIS A 165 -13.60 16.02 -5.87
C HIS A 165 -13.38 17.02 -4.73
N ILE A 166 -12.47 17.98 -4.92
CA ILE A 166 -12.16 19.04 -3.96
C ILE A 166 -12.45 20.38 -4.65
N GLY A 167 -13.63 20.94 -4.39
CA GLY A 167 -14.10 22.11 -5.12
C GLY A 167 -14.35 21.77 -6.60
N GLU A 168 -13.63 22.45 -7.50
CA GLU A 168 -13.70 22.19 -8.94
C GLU A 168 -12.62 21.20 -9.43
N GLU A 169 -11.68 20.82 -8.56
CA GLU A 169 -10.58 19.92 -8.91
C GLU A 169 -10.96 18.45 -8.64
N GLU A 170 -10.58 17.55 -9.55
CA GLU A 170 -10.63 16.11 -9.34
C GLU A 170 -9.21 15.61 -9.03
N HIS A 171 -9.06 14.99 -7.86
CA HIS A 171 -7.89 14.22 -7.51
C HIS A 171 -8.13 12.74 -7.83
N PHE A 172 -7.22 12.16 -8.62
CA PHE A 172 -7.30 10.80 -9.08
C PHE A 172 -6.09 10.00 -8.58
N TYR A 173 -6.36 8.87 -7.94
CA TYR A 173 -5.35 7.97 -7.39
C TYR A 173 -5.63 6.53 -7.79
N ILE A 174 -4.56 5.74 -7.85
CA ILE A 174 -4.64 4.28 -7.82
C ILE A 174 -4.12 3.83 -6.46
N SER A 175 -4.98 3.20 -5.66
CA SER A 175 -4.56 2.53 -4.44
C SER A 175 -4.35 1.04 -4.73
N THR A 176 -3.21 0.49 -4.34
CA THR A 176 -2.80 -0.88 -4.66
C THR A 176 -2.01 -1.49 -3.52
N GLN A 177 -1.98 -2.81 -3.45
CA GLN A 177 -1.13 -3.53 -2.50
C GLN A 177 0.37 -3.36 -2.86
N GLY A 178 1.25 -3.59 -1.88
CA GLY A 178 2.68 -3.78 -2.16
C GLY A 178 2.88 -5.00 -3.09
N PRO A 179 3.52 -4.87 -4.26
CA PRO A 179 3.66 -5.95 -5.23
C PRO A 179 4.20 -7.25 -4.63
N LEU A 180 3.70 -8.38 -5.12
CA LEU A 180 4.24 -9.71 -4.89
C LEU A 180 5.30 -10.03 -5.96
N PRO A 181 6.19 -11.02 -5.75
CA PRO A 181 7.14 -11.44 -6.78
C PRO A 181 6.46 -11.76 -8.12
N CYS A 182 5.32 -12.46 -8.08
CA CYS A 182 4.55 -12.84 -9.26
C CYS A 182 3.72 -11.70 -9.89
N THR A 183 3.62 -10.52 -9.25
CA THR A 183 2.81 -9.39 -9.74
C THR A 183 3.65 -8.16 -10.07
N VAL A 184 4.98 -8.27 -10.15
CA VAL A 184 5.85 -7.14 -10.52
C VAL A 184 5.56 -6.67 -11.94
N ALA A 185 5.45 -7.60 -12.90
CA ALA A 185 5.13 -7.27 -14.28
C ALA A 185 3.73 -6.62 -14.41
N ASP A 186 2.73 -7.19 -13.74
CA ASP A 186 1.37 -6.66 -13.64
C ASP A 186 1.36 -5.22 -13.10
N PHE A 187 2.18 -4.93 -12.07
CA PHE A 187 2.29 -3.61 -11.48
C PHE A 187 2.87 -2.58 -12.47
N TRP A 188 3.97 -2.89 -13.17
CA TRP A 188 4.53 -1.95 -14.14
C TRP A 188 3.68 -1.80 -15.40
N GLN A 189 2.94 -2.83 -15.80
CA GLN A 189 1.90 -2.70 -16.82
C GLN A 189 0.82 -1.72 -16.39
N MET A 190 0.33 -1.82 -15.14
CA MET A 190 -0.64 -0.88 -14.59
C MET A 190 -0.15 0.57 -14.66
N ILE A 191 1.09 0.81 -14.22
CA ILE A 191 1.72 2.14 -14.23
C ILE A 191 1.81 2.69 -15.67
N TRP A 192 2.23 1.84 -16.61
CA TRP A 192 2.33 2.22 -18.02
C TRP A 192 0.97 2.57 -18.64
N GLU A 193 -0.02 1.70 -18.48
CA GLU A 193 -1.36 1.86 -19.08
C GLU A 193 -2.15 3.03 -18.50
N ASN A 194 -1.90 3.39 -17.24
CA ASN A 194 -2.55 4.53 -16.58
C ASN A 194 -1.71 5.81 -16.64
N GLU A 195 -0.61 5.81 -17.39
CA GLU A 195 0.28 6.96 -17.57
C GLU A 195 0.73 7.57 -16.23
N SER A 196 0.90 6.73 -15.21
CA SER A 196 1.26 7.18 -13.87
C SER A 196 2.74 7.54 -13.83
N ASP A 197 3.05 8.79 -13.46
CA ASP A 197 4.41 9.32 -13.39
C ASP A 197 4.95 9.46 -11.96
N VAL A 198 4.12 9.20 -10.95
CA VAL A 198 4.47 9.22 -9.52
C VAL A 198 3.97 7.97 -8.82
N ILE A 199 4.82 7.35 -8.01
CA ILE A 199 4.49 6.27 -7.09
C ILE A 199 4.81 6.74 -5.67
N ALA A 200 3.81 6.75 -4.79
CA ALA A 200 4.01 6.96 -3.35
C ALA A 200 3.93 5.61 -2.62
N MET A 201 5.09 5.10 -2.19
CA MET A 201 5.22 3.89 -1.40
C MET A 201 5.30 4.26 0.08
N MET A 202 4.32 3.82 0.87
CA MET A 202 4.15 4.19 2.28
C MET A 202 4.63 3.10 3.26
N THR A 203 5.60 2.28 2.86
CA THR A 203 6.05 1.11 3.64
C THR A 203 7.48 0.73 3.29
N LYS A 204 8.16 0.06 4.22
CA LYS A 204 9.42 -0.65 3.95
C LYS A 204 9.12 -2.00 3.28
N GLU A 205 10.14 -2.64 2.70
CA GLU A 205 9.99 -4.00 2.17
C GLU A 205 9.64 -5.00 3.29
N VAL A 206 10.27 -4.82 4.46
CA VAL A 206 10.08 -5.65 5.65
C VAL A 206 9.87 -4.75 6.87
N GLU A 207 8.86 -5.06 7.67
CA GLU A 207 8.56 -4.40 8.93
C GLU A 207 8.34 -5.45 10.01
N LEU A 208 9.05 -5.32 11.14
CA LEU A 208 8.95 -6.27 12.26
C LEU A 208 9.12 -7.74 11.81
N GLY A 209 10.05 -7.98 10.88
CA GLY A 209 10.35 -9.30 10.31
C GLY A 209 9.31 -9.84 9.33
N LYS A 210 8.29 -9.05 8.95
CA LYS A 210 7.25 -9.44 7.99
C LYS A 210 7.42 -8.71 6.68
N VAL A 211 7.41 -9.46 5.57
CA VAL A 211 7.44 -8.89 4.21
C VAL A 211 6.14 -8.14 3.93
N LYS A 212 6.25 -6.83 3.68
CA LYS A 212 5.15 -5.92 3.33
C LYS A 212 5.08 -5.66 1.83
N CYS A 213 6.23 -5.60 1.17
CA CYS A 213 6.33 -5.32 -0.26
C CYS A 213 7.54 -6.05 -0.85
N HIS A 214 7.37 -6.70 -2.00
CA HIS A 214 8.53 -7.16 -2.76
C HIS A 214 9.18 -5.96 -3.45
N ARG A 215 10.51 -5.97 -3.59
CA ARG A 215 11.22 -4.94 -4.35
C ARG A 215 10.88 -5.06 -5.82
N TYR A 216 10.21 -4.04 -6.37
CA TYR A 216 9.77 -4.01 -7.76
C TYR A 216 10.54 -2.99 -8.61
N TRP A 217 11.59 -2.37 -8.06
CA TRP A 217 12.41 -1.38 -8.73
C TRP A 217 13.87 -1.83 -8.83
N PRO A 218 14.62 -1.35 -9.83
CA PRO A 218 16.07 -1.55 -9.90
C PRO A 218 16.78 -0.78 -8.77
N GLU A 219 17.85 -1.37 -8.24
CA GLU A 219 18.65 -0.77 -7.17
C GLU A 219 20.09 -1.28 -7.23
N PRO A 220 21.10 -0.42 -6.95
CA PRO A 220 22.48 -0.80 -7.13
C PRO A 220 22.88 -1.99 -6.25
N PRO A 221 23.76 -2.89 -6.74
CA PRO A 221 24.53 -2.78 -8.00
C PRO A 221 23.76 -3.19 -9.26
N GLN A 222 22.49 -3.62 -9.13
CA GLN A 222 21.67 -4.05 -10.25
C GLN A 222 20.71 -2.91 -10.65
N ASP A 223 21.25 -1.99 -11.43
CA ASP A 223 20.56 -0.75 -11.84
C ASP A 223 19.49 -0.97 -12.92
N SER A 224 19.19 -2.22 -13.29
CA SER A 224 18.12 -2.55 -14.22
C SER A 224 17.33 -3.79 -13.81
N LEU A 225 16.05 -3.79 -14.16
CA LEU A 225 15.13 -4.90 -13.95
C LEU A 225 14.44 -5.24 -15.28
N ASP A 226 14.60 -6.48 -15.73
CA ASP A 226 14.04 -6.95 -16.99
C ASP A 226 12.72 -7.67 -16.76
N LEU A 227 11.63 -7.13 -17.31
CA LEU A 227 10.28 -7.70 -17.25
C LEU A 227 9.85 -8.15 -18.65
N SER A 228 8.75 -8.88 -18.78
CA SER A 228 8.29 -9.40 -20.08
C SER A 228 8.14 -8.30 -21.13
N GLU A 229 7.42 -7.22 -20.80
CA GLU A 229 7.09 -6.12 -21.72
C GLU A 229 7.97 -4.88 -21.54
N PHE A 230 8.62 -4.76 -20.38
CA PHE A 230 9.32 -3.55 -19.98
C PHE A 230 10.75 -3.84 -19.56
N HIS A 231 11.65 -2.91 -19.84
CA HIS A 231 12.96 -2.85 -19.23
C HIS A 231 13.01 -1.62 -18.33
N LEU A 232 13.32 -1.81 -17.06
CA LEU A 232 13.41 -0.72 -16.09
C LEU A 232 14.86 -0.39 -15.82
N ARG A 233 15.17 0.89 -15.68
CA ARG A 233 16.50 1.37 -15.33
C ARG A 233 16.41 2.43 -14.24
N LEU A 234 17.28 2.33 -13.24
CA LEU A 234 17.46 3.40 -12.26
C LEU A 234 18.25 4.53 -12.92
N ASP A 235 17.61 5.67 -13.16
CA ASP A 235 18.24 6.85 -13.76
C ASP A 235 18.94 7.71 -12.70
N ASN A 236 18.26 7.92 -11.57
CA ASN A 236 18.79 8.70 -10.46
C ASN A 236 18.12 8.26 -9.15
N TYR A 237 18.76 8.52 -8.02
CA TYR A 237 18.15 8.37 -6.70
C TYR A 237 18.73 9.38 -5.72
N GLN A 238 17.91 9.74 -4.72
CA GLN A 238 18.31 10.57 -3.61
C GLN A 238 17.70 10.02 -2.33
N ILE A 239 18.50 9.98 -1.26
CA ILE A 239 18.06 9.52 0.04
C ILE A 239 18.04 10.71 0.96
N LEU A 240 16.87 10.93 1.55
CA LEU A 240 16.58 12.03 2.47
C LEU A 240 16.33 11.45 3.86
N GLU A 241 16.16 12.33 4.84
CA GLU A 241 15.92 11.94 6.23
C GLU A 241 14.67 11.07 6.40
N TYR A 242 13.58 11.42 5.69
CA TYR A 242 12.26 10.80 5.90
C TYR A 242 11.78 9.92 4.74
N PHE A 243 12.44 9.97 3.58
CA PHE A 243 12.00 9.21 2.40
C PHE A 243 13.13 9.07 1.37
N ILE A 244 12.94 8.15 0.43
CA ILE A 244 13.83 7.90 -0.70
C ILE A 244 13.14 8.32 -1.99
N ILE A 245 13.84 9.03 -2.85
CA ILE A 245 13.41 9.37 -4.20
C ILE A 245 14.19 8.52 -5.18
N ARG A 246 13.50 7.87 -6.12
CA ARG A 246 14.10 7.20 -7.27
C ARG A 246 13.45 7.73 -8.54
N ILE A 247 14.27 7.99 -9.55
CA ILE A 247 13.83 8.27 -10.92
C ILE A 247 14.05 6.98 -11.70
N ILE A 248 12.96 6.35 -12.11
CA ILE A 248 12.98 5.06 -12.80
C ILE A 248 12.56 5.30 -14.24
N GLU A 249 13.43 4.95 -15.19
CA GLU A 249 13.08 4.91 -16.60
C GLU A 249 12.40 3.57 -16.91
N ILE A 250 11.20 3.64 -17.46
CA ILE A 250 10.48 2.50 -18.03
C ILE A 250 10.67 2.53 -19.54
N ILE A 251 11.18 1.46 -20.13
CA ILE A 251 11.35 1.30 -21.57
C ILE A 251 10.40 0.20 -22.04
N ASN A 252 9.44 0.54 -22.89
CA ASN A 252 8.58 -0.46 -23.55
C ASN A 252 9.39 -1.20 -24.62
N LYS A 253 9.52 -2.52 -24.49
CA LYS A 253 10.36 -3.35 -25.36
C LYS A 253 9.82 -3.44 -26.79
N GLN A 254 8.51 -3.33 -26.96
CA GLN A 254 7.86 -3.44 -28.28
C GLN A 254 7.93 -2.13 -29.06
N THR A 255 7.66 -1.00 -28.40
CA THR A 255 7.58 0.32 -29.06
C THR A 255 8.88 1.11 -28.99
N GLY A 256 9.76 0.80 -28.04
CA GLY A 256 10.95 1.59 -27.71
C GLY A 256 10.64 2.90 -26.97
N GLU A 257 9.36 3.18 -26.67
CA GLU A 257 8.93 4.35 -25.92
C GLU A 257 9.52 4.32 -24.51
N ARG A 258 9.88 5.50 -24.00
CA ARG A 258 10.52 5.67 -22.70
C ARG A 258 9.73 6.67 -21.85
N ARG A 259 9.49 6.32 -20.60
CA ARG A 259 8.82 7.18 -19.61
C ARG A 259 9.62 7.19 -18.32
N PHE A 260 9.52 8.28 -17.57
CA PHE A 260 10.18 8.42 -16.27
C PHE A 260 9.14 8.46 -15.16
N VAL A 261 9.35 7.65 -14.14
CA VAL A 261 8.49 7.57 -12.96
C VAL A 261 9.27 7.99 -11.72
N LYS A 262 8.70 8.91 -10.96
CA LYS A 262 9.20 9.34 -9.65
C LYS A 262 8.65 8.38 -8.60
N HIS A 263 9.51 7.55 -8.04
CA HIS A 263 9.17 6.66 -6.94
C HIS A 263 9.61 7.31 -5.63
N LEU A 264 8.64 7.57 -4.75
CA LEU A 264 8.81 8.19 -3.44
C LEU A 264 8.49 7.13 -2.38
N GLN A 265 9.50 6.70 -1.63
CA GLN A 265 9.35 5.71 -0.57
C GLN A 265 9.51 6.36 0.79
N PHE A 266 8.41 6.49 1.53
CA PHE A 266 8.33 7.01 2.90
C PHE A 266 8.57 5.90 3.94
#